data_AF-A0A965UNH4-F1
#
_entry.id   AF-A0A965UNH4-F1
#
_cell.length_a   1.000
_cell.length_b   1.000
_cell.length_c   1.000
_cell.angle_alpha   90.00
_cell.angle_beta   90.00
_cell.angle_gamma   90.00
#
_symmetry.space_group_name_H-M   'P 1'
#
loop_
_entity.id
_entity.type
_entity.pdbx_description
1 polymer ?
#
loop_
_entity_poly.entity_id
_entity_poly.type
_entity_poly.pdbx_seq_one_letter_code
_entity_poly.pdbx_strand_id
1 'polypeptide(L)'
;MVSKDGSAAICPRVPSSRDLGEAGFLHRLTEQAVPPPSCFKPVTVNINATAIASRYQDAMTGEDYRHLAADLGVTEEALMALSVGKADQYLEGTYSFPMRNEWDQIVGIRLRNKEGHKWAVYGSKQGLFYGSFEVGETLYICEGPTDAAALISQGFAAIGKPSCSSGDEMVVAIVRKVKPSMVVVVSDVDHHAGKCNFCDRDFCQHCRPGQYGAEKTARAIHATGVVVKVVEPINAKDIRQWFNKGATAAGLRMLVDNTLLWTPRYT
;
A
#
# COMPACT_ATOMS: atom_id res chain seq x y z
N MET A 1 4.86 23.49 -10.12
CA MET A 1 5.81 24.23 -9.26
C MET A 1 6.14 25.55 -9.94
N VAL A 2 6.11 26.70 -9.24
CA VAL A 2 6.42 28.02 -9.82
C VAL A 2 7.78 28.48 -9.29
N SER A 3 8.57 29.16 -10.11
CA SER A 3 9.85 29.75 -9.71
C SER A 3 9.64 30.86 -8.68
N LYS A 4 10.66 31.14 -7.86
CA LYS A 4 10.57 32.13 -6.76
C LYS A 4 10.24 33.55 -7.25
N ASP A 5 10.71 33.88 -8.45
CA ASP A 5 10.50 35.17 -9.12
C ASP A 5 9.20 35.21 -9.95
N GLY A 6 8.41 34.12 -9.94
CA GLY A 6 7.15 34.04 -10.68
C GLY A 6 7.29 34.01 -12.21
N SER A 7 8.52 33.93 -12.73
CA SER A 7 8.80 34.03 -14.18
C SER A 7 8.63 32.71 -14.93
N ALA A 8 8.59 31.59 -14.23
CA ALA A 8 8.47 30.26 -14.83
C ALA A 8 7.72 29.27 -13.94
N ALA A 9 7.16 28.23 -14.54
CA ALA A 9 6.54 27.12 -13.82
C ALA A 9 6.82 25.78 -14.49
N ILE A 10 6.98 24.73 -13.69
CA ILE A 10 6.99 23.34 -14.13
C ILE A 10 5.60 22.75 -13.91
N CYS A 11 4.99 22.25 -14.98
CA CYS A 11 3.68 21.60 -14.98
C CYS A 11 3.79 20.18 -15.57
N PRO A 12 3.42 19.12 -14.83
CA PRO A 12 3.43 17.76 -15.36
C PRO A 12 2.29 17.47 -16.34
N ARG A 13 1.36 18.40 -16.55
CA ARG A 13 0.10 18.16 -17.29
C ARG A 13 0.00 18.87 -18.63
N VAL A 14 0.68 20.01 -18.79
CA VAL A 14 0.52 20.87 -19.97
C VAL A 14 1.84 20.85 -20.74
N PRO A 15 1.88 20.33 -21.98
CA PRO A 15 3.09 20.34 -22.80
C PRO A 15 3.65 21.74 -23.03
N SER A 16 4.98 21.85 -23.11
CA SER A 16 5.68 23.08 -23.48
C SER A 16 6.87 22.77 -24.38
N SER A 17 7.53 23.80 -24.91
CA SER A 17 8.74 23.65 -25.72
C SER A 17 9.94 23.09 -24.95
N ARG A 18 9.86 22.96 -23.62
CA ARG A 18 10.92 22.40 -22.76
C ARG A 18 10.37 21.29 -21.88
N ASP A 19 10.68 20.06 -22.24
CA ASP A 19 10.38 18.86 -21.48
C ASP A 19 11.53 18.56 -20.49
N LEU A 20 11.18 18.31 -19.22
CA LEU A 20 12.10 17.96 -18.13
C LEU A 20 11.92 16.51 -17.65
N GLY A 21 11.31 15.64 -18.46
CA GLY A 21 11.07 14.23 -18.16
C GLY A 21 10.03 14.05 -17.05
N GLU A 22 10.36 13.25 -16.03
CA GLU A 22 9.46 12.94 -14.90
C GLU A 22 8.97 14.18 -14.12
N ALA A 23 9.70 15.31 -14.22
CA ALA A 23 9.30 16.56 -13.58
C ALA A 23 8.18 17.30 -14.34
N GLY A 24 7.99 17.04 -15.64
CA GLY A 24 7.01 17.71 -16.50
C GLY A 24 7.61 18.76 -17.43
N PHE A 25 6.78 19.72 -17.86
CA PHE A 25 7.14 20.73 -18.86
C PHE A 25 7.39 22.10 -18.22
N LEU A 26 8.40 22.82 -18.70
CA LEU A 26 8.78 24.15 -18.22
C LEU A 26 8.10 25.27 -19.03
N HIS A 27 7.17 25.97 -18.40
CA HIS A 27 6.50 27.16 -18.93
C HIS A 27 7.22 28.43 -18.48
N ARG A 28 7.39 29.39 -19.40
CA ARG A 28 7.69 30.78 -19.04
C ARG A 28 6.35 31.50 -18.85
N LEU A 29 6.18 32.16 -17.72
CA LEU A 29 4.96 32.89 -17.39
C LEU A 29 5.09 34.33 -17.90
N THR A 30 4.09 34.79 -18.65
CA THR A 30 4.05 36.14 -19.23
C THR A 30 3.62 37.20 -18.23
N GLU A 31 2.92 36.78 -17.18
CA GLU A 31 2.55 37.59 -16.02
C GLU A 31 3.31 37.05 -14.82
N GLN A 32 3.82 37.96 -13.95
CA GLN A 32 4.44 37.56 -12.69
C GLN A 32 3.38 36.88 -11.81
N ALA A 33 3.37 35.55 -11.85
CA ALA A 33 2.49 34.79 -10.98
C ALA A 33 3.01 34.95 -9.55
N VAL A 34 2.17 35.45 -8.65
CA VAL A 34 2.47 35.48 -7.22
C VAL A 34 2.70 34.03 -6.81
N PRO A 35 3.90 33.66 -6.32
CA PRO A 35 4.14 32.31 -5.87
C PRO A 35 3.11 32.00 -4.78
N PRO A 36 2.46 30.82 -4.80
CA PRO A 36 1.54 30.46 -3.73
C PRO A 36 2.29 30.60 -2.39
N PRO A 37 1.61 31.07 -1.33
CA PRO A 37 2.23 31.22 -0.02
C PRO A 37 2.99 29.94 0.29
N SER A 38 4.25 30.07 0.74
CA SER A 38 5.12 28.90 0.95
C SER A 38 4.33 27.88 1.74
N CYS A 39 4.10 26.71 1.14
CA CYS A 39 3.34 25.64 1.77
C CYS A 39 3.88 25.50 3.19
N PHE A 40 3.05 25.76 4.21
CA PHE A 40 3.45 25.68 5.60
C PHE A 40 4.21 24.38 5.76
N LYS A 41 5.50 24.43 6.14
CA LYS A 41 6.20 23.21 6.50
C LYS A 41 5.36 22.61 7.63
N PRO A 42 4.71 21.45 7.43
CA PRO A 42 3.87 20.90 8.47
C PRO A 42 4.79 20.72 9.68
N VAL A 43 4.37 21.27 10.82
CA VAL A 43 5.07 21.05 12.08
C VAL A 43 5.11 19.53 12.25
N THR A 44 6.31 18.96 12.25
CA THR A 44 6.49 17.52 12.48
C THR A 44 6.12 17.23 13.93
N VAL A 45 4.86 16.85 14.12
CA VAL A 45 4.40 16.32 15.40
C VAL A 45 4.92 14.90 15.53
N ASN A 46 5.83 14.70 16.48
CA ASN A 46 6.34 13.38 16.78
C ASN A 46 5.39 12.70 17.78
N ILE A 47 4.55 11.78 17.28
CA ILE A 47 3.67 11.00 18.14
C ILE A 47 4.39 9.77 18.67
N ASN A 48 4.05 9.34 19.89
CA ASN A 48 4.40 8.00 20.36
C ASN A 48 3.42 6.98 19.79
N ALA A 49 3.62 6.60 18.53
CA ALA A 49 2.71 5.72 17.81
C ALA A 49 2.58 4.34 18.49
N THR A 50 3.65 3.81 19.07
CA THR A 50 3.63 2.56 19.85
C THR A 50 2.68 2.65 21.04
N ALA A 51 2.76 3.72 21.85
CA ALA A 51 1.88 3.88 23.01
C ALA A 51 0.41 4.04 22.59
N ILE A 52 0.15 4.77 21.49
CA ILE A 52 -1.22 4.94 20.98
C ILE A 52 -1.78 3.60 20.47
N ALA A 53 -0.98 2.83 19.73
CA ALA A 53 -1.37 1.51 19.22
C ALA A 53 -1.65 0.53 20.36
N SER A 54 -0.76 0.47 21.38
CA SER A 54 -0.98 -0.35 22.57
C SER A 54 -2.31 -0.02 23.24
N ARG A 55 -2.60 1.26 23.46
CA ARG A 55 -3.87 1.68 24.07
C ARG A 55 -5.10 1.23 23.27
N TYR A 56 -5.05 1.31 21.93
CA TYR A 56 -6.15 0.83 21.09
C TYR A 56 -6.26 -0.69 21.13
N GLN A 57 -5.14 -1.40 21.15
CA GLN A 57 -5.14 -2.85 21.25
C GLN A 57 -5.68 -3.31 22.60
N ASP A 58 -5.31 -2.65 23.70
CA ASP A 58 -5.82 -2.91 25.05
C ASP A 58 -7.33 -2.67 25.18
N ALA A 59 -7.88 -1.80 24.33
CA ALA A 59 -9.32 -1.53 24.25
C ALA A 59 -10.10 -2.58 23.44
N MET A 60 -9.42 -3.50 22.73
CA MET A 60 -10.09 -4.60 22.03
C MET A 60 -10.52 -5.68 23.02
N THR A 61 -11.78 -6.09 22.93
CA THR A 61 -12.27 -7.32 23.56
C THR A 61 -12.25 -8.49 22.58
N GLY A 62 -12.36 -9.72 23.09
CA GLY A 62 -12.54 -10.90 22.22
C GLY A 62 -13.84 -10.85 21.39
N GLU A 63 -14.86 -10.13 21.85
CA GLU A 63 -16.07 -9.90 21.06
C GLU A 63 -15.81 -8.91 19.91
N ASP A 64 -15.04 -7.86 20.15
CA ASP A 64 -14.64 -6.92 19.10
C ASP A 64 -13.81 -7.61 18.00
N TYR A 65 -12.89 -8.51 18.37
CA TYR A 65 -12.13 -9.29 17.40
C TYR A 65 -13.05 -10.21 16.58
N ARG A 66 -13.94 -10.97 17.22
CA ARG A 66 -14.92 -11.83 16.54
C ARG A 66 -15.78 -11.06 15.55
N HIS A 67 -16.32 -9.92 15.96
CA HIS A 67 -17.17 -9.09 15.10
C HIS A 67 -16.38 -8.55 13.89
N LEU A 68 -15.21 -7.95 14.12
CA LEU A 68 -14.40 -7.42 13.03
C LEU A 68 -13.90 -8.52 12.08
N ALA A 69 -13.53 -9.68 12.62
CA ALA A 69 -13.11 -10.84 11.86
C ALA A 69 -14.24 -11.31 10.92
N ALA A 70 -15.46 -11.44 11.44
CA ALA A 70 -16.64 -11.78 10.66
C ALA A 70 -16.96 -10.74 9.58
N ASP A 71 -16.92 -9.44 9.93
CA ASP A 71 -17.20 -8.34 9.00
C ASP A 71 -16.22 -8.28 7.82
N LEU A 72 -14.93 -8.56 8.09
CA LEU A 72 -13.89 -8.52 7.08
C LEU A 72 -13.75 -9.83 6.29
N GLY A 73 -14.21 -10.96 6.86
CA GLY A 73 -14.00 -12.31 6.34
C GLY A 73 -12.58 -12.83 6.59
N VAL A 74 -12.02 -12.54 7.77
CA VAL A 74 -10.65 -12.89 8.18
C VAL A 74 -10.67 -13.60 9.54
N THR A 75 -9.55 -14.12 10.00
CA THR A 75 -9.45 -14.74 11.35
C THR A 75 -9.08 -13.71 12.42
N GLU A 76 -9.42 -14.01 13.68
CA GLU A 76 -9.04 -13.17 14.83
C GLU A 76 -7.51 -13.12 14.98
N GLU A 77 -6.83 -14.25 14.75
CA GLU A 77 -5.37 -14.36 14.83
C GLU A 77 -4.68 -13.43 13.84
N ALA A 78 -5.23 -13.26 12.64
CA ALA A 78 -4.69 -12.33 11.65
C ALA A 78 -4.82 -10.87 12.09
N LEU A 79 -5.94 -10.52 12.74
CA LEU A 79 -6.14 -9.18 13.31
C LEU A 79 -5.18 -8.94 14.49
N MET A 80 -4.99 -9.93 15.36
CA MET A 80 -4.03 -9.87 16.46
C MET A 80 -2.58 -9.75 15.96
N ALA A 81 -2.21 -10.51 14.92
CA ALA A 81 -0.89 -10.46 14.29
C ALA A 81 -0.57 -9.08 13.72
N LEU A 82 -1.57 -8.36 13.22
CA LEU A 82 -1.45 -6.98 12.76
C LEU A 82 -1.58 -5.94 13.89
N SER A 83 -1.76 -6.38 15.14
CA SER A 83 -1.96 -5.53 16.31
C SER A 83 -3.15 -4.57 16.15
N VAL A 84 -4.24 -5.05 15.56
CA VAL A 84 -5.46 -4.27 15.37
C VAL A 84 -6.02 -3.83 16.72
N GLY A 85 -6.44 -2.57 16.81
CA GLY A 85 -6.95 -1.99 18.04
C GLY A 85 -8.29 -1.26 17.84
N LYS A 86 -9.03 -1.04 18.91
CA LYS A 86 -10.27 -0.26 18.93
C LYS A 86 -9.97 1.21 19.21
N ALA A 87 -10.51 2.11 18.39
CA ALA A 87 -10.23 3.54 18.45
C ALA A 87 -11.52 4.36 18.59
N ASP A 88 -12.34 4.01 19.58
CA ASP A 88 -13.69 4.55 19.79
C ASP A 88 -13.73 6.06 20.08
N GLN A 89 -12.61 6.68 20.47
CA GLN A 89 -12.53 8.12 20.66
C GLN A 89 -12.71 8.94 19.36
N TYR A 90 -12.77 8.30 18.19
CA TYR A 90 -13.07 8.96 16.91
C TYR A 90 -14.55 8.84 16.55
N LEU A 91 -14.98 7.65 16.15
CA LEU A 91 -16.35 7.29 15.81
C LEU A 91 -16.57 5.85 16.27
N GLU A 92 -17.80 5.52 16.67
CA GLU A 92 -18.16 4.15 17.03
C GLU A 92 -17.88 3.17 15.87
N GLY A 93 -17.24 2.04 16.18
CA GLY A 93 -16.84 1.06 15.16
C GLY A 93 -15.61 1.50 14.36
N THR A 94 -14.76 2.38 14.91
CA THR A 94 -13.46 2.71 14.34
C THR A 94 -12.40 1.75 14.85
N TYR A 95 -11.74 1.07 13.91
CA TYR A 95 -10.60 0.22 14.18
C TYR A 95 -9.31 0.85 13.68
N SER A 96 -8.24 0.51 14.39
CA SER A 96 -6.89 0.97 14.14
C SER A 96 -6.02 -0.16 13.63
N PHE A 97 -5.18 0.18 12.65
CA PHE A 97 -4.23 -0.70 11.99
C PHE A 97 -2.86 -0.04 12.11
N PRO A 98 -2.02 -0.47 13.06
CA PRO A 98 -0.66 0.04 13.21
C PRO A 98 0.18 -0.19 11.94
N MET A 99 0.94 0.83 11.55
CA MET A 99 1.90 0.79 10.45
C MET A 99 3.30 0.68 11.03
N ARG A 100 4.08 -0.27 10.52
CA ARG A 100 5.44 -0.62 10.97
C ARG A 100 6.49 -0.23 9.92
N ASN A 101 7.67 0.18 10.38
CA ASN A 101 8.85 0.33 9.50
C ASN A 101 9.59 -1.01 9.34
N GLU A 102 10.68 -1.05 8.57
CA GLU A 102 11.50 -2.25 8.34
C GLU A 102 12.17 -2.85 9.58
N TRP A 103 12.16 -2.11 10.71
CA TRP A 103 12.69 -2.50 12.01
C TRP A 103 11.61 -3.02 12.96
N ASP A 104 10.39 -3.26 12.47
CA ASP A 104 9.24 -3.69 13.27
C ASP A 104 8.76 -2.65 14.30
N GLN A 105 9.13 -1.38 14.12
CA GLN A 105 8.68 -0.30 14.98
C GLN A 105 7.39 0.30 14.43
N ILE A 106 6.39 0.48 15.30
CA ILE A 106 5.15 1.18 14.95
C ILE A 106 5.47 2.66 14.73
N VAL A 107 5.30 3.15 13.50
CA VAL A 107 5.61 4.52 13.08
C VAL A 107 4.38 5.36 12.75
N GLY A 108 3.22 4.73 12.65
CA GLY A 108 1.96 5.41 12.40
C GLY A 108 0.77 4.50 12.61
N ILE A 109 -0.44 5.07 12.56
CA ILE A 109 -1.67 4.33 12.78
C ILE A 109 -2.69 4.72 11.73
N ARG A 110 -3.10 3.73 10.93
CA ARG A 110 -4.19 3.86 9.97
C ARG A 110 -5.50 3.56 10.71
N LEU A 111 -6.52 4.34 10.43
CA LEU A 111 -7.86 4.20 11.01
C LEU A 111 -8.85 3.86 9.91
N ARG A 112 -9.82 3.01 10.25
CA ARG A 112 -10.92 2.63 9.39
C ARG A 112 -12.19 2.49 10.22
N ASN A 113 -13.29 3.10 9.79
CA ASN A 113 -14.60 2.87 10.38
C ASN A 113 -15.40 1.80 9.62
N LYS A 114 -16.54 1.41 10.19
CA LYS A 114 -17.50 0.47 9.58
C LYS A 114 -18.03 0.92 8.21
N GLU A 115 -18.14 2.22 7.97
CA GLU A 115 -18.52 2.78 6.66
C GLU A 115 -17.39 2.69 5.61
N GLY A 116 -16.19 2.23 6.00
CA GLY A 116 -15.06 2.05 5.10
C GLY A 116 -14.25 3.32 4.83
N HIS A 117 -14.55 4.44 5.50
CA HIS A 117 -13.68 5.61 5.48
C HIS A 117 -12.33 5.28 6.11
N LYS A 118 -11.27 5.77 5.48
CA LYS A 118 -9.89 5.52 5.88
C LYS A 118 -9.18 6.84 6.15
N TRP A 119 -8.58 7.00 7.32
CA TRP A 119 -7.72 8.14 7.67
C TRP A 119 -6.57 7.70 8.56
N ALA A 120 -5.75 8.60 9.08
CA ALA A 120 -4.65 8.26 9.97
C ALA A 120 -4.68 9.15 11.22
N VAL A 121 -4.12 8.64 12.33
CA VAL A 121 -3.87 9.47 13.52
C VAL A 121 -2.91 10.60 13.11
N TYR A 122 -3.25 11.84 13.47
CA TYR A 122 -2.43 13.01 13.16
C TYR A 122 -0.99 12.82 13.67
N GLY A 123 0.01 13.16 12.84
CA GLY A 123 1.44 12.93 13.13
C GLY A 123 1.94 11.51 12.80
N SER A 124 1.07 10.60 12.35
CA SER A 124 1.50 9.27 11.86
C SER A 124 2.41 9.37 10.64
N LYS A 125 3.42 8.50 10.59
CA LYS A 125 4.23 8.27 9.38
C LYS A 125 3.63 7.12 8.57
N GLN A 126 3.92 7.10 7.26
CA GLN A 126 3.59 5.93 6.45
C GLN A 126 4.51 4.77 6.83
N GLY A 127 3.92 3.58 6.87
CA GLY A 127 4.62 2.32 7.08
C GLY A 127 3.80 1.17 6.49
N LEU A 128 4.22 -0.06 6.78
CA LEU A 128 3.65 -1.28 6.24
C LEU A 128 2.78 -1.99 7.29
N PHE A 129 1.85 -2.84 6.83
CA PHE A 129 1.01 -3.68 7.71
C PHE A 129 1.48 -5.12 7.62
N TYR A 130 2.08 -5.66 8.67
CA TYR A 130 2.57 -7.02 8.67
C TYR A 130 2.76 -7.57 10.10
N GLY A 131 2.78 -8.90 10.22
CA GLY A 131 3.06 -9.64 11.45
C GLY A 131 4.49 -10.21 11.49
N SER A 132 4.74 -11.28 12.24
CA SER A 132 6.05 -11.95 12.18
C SER A 132 6.26 -12.71 10.86
N PHE A 133 7.52 -12.86 10.44
CA PHE A 133 7.91 -13.67 9.29
C PHE A 133 9.00 -14.66 9.67
N GLU A 134 9.00 -15.82 9.02
CA GLU A 134 10.12 -16.75 9.06
C GLU A 134 11.13 -16.46 7.93
N VAL A 135 12.40 -16.74 8.20
CA VAL A 135 13.47 -16.57 7.21
C VAL A 135 13.28 -17.57 6.06
N GLY A 136 13.36 -17.09 4.81
CA GLY A 136 13.25 -17.93 3.61
C GLY A 136 11.83 -18.27 3.16
N GLU A 137 10.79 -17.90 3.92
CA GLU A 137 9.40 -18.09 3.52
C GLU A 137 9.05 -17.28 2.24
N THR A 138 8.04 -17.71 1.49
CA THR A 138 7.50 -16.89 0.39
C THR A 138 6.72 -15.71 0.95
N LEU A 139 7.07 -14.50 0.51
CA LEU A 139 6.46 -13.27 1.00
C LEU A 139 5.41 -12.74 0.01
N TYR A 140 4.19 -12.51 0.49
CA TYR A 140 3.11 -11.94 -0.29
C TYR A 140 2.99 -10.44 -0.03
N ILE A 141 2.78 -9.65 -1.07
CA ILE A 141 2.65 -8.19 -0.97
C ILE A 141 1.33 -7.77 -1.59
N CYS A 142 0.51 -7.04 -0.86
CA CYS A 142 -0.82 -6.59 -1.27
C CYS A 142 -1.05 -5.11 -0.91
N GLU A 143 -2.21 -4.56 -1.30
CA GLU A 143 -2.60 -3.20 -0.93
C GLU A 143 -3.48 -3.17 0.32
N GLY A 144 -2.98 -2.52 1.36
CA GLY A 144 -3.74 -2.19 2.56
C GLY A 144 -3.73 -3.28 3.65
N PRO A 145 -4.26 -2.93 4.83
CA PRO A 145 -4.19 -3.80 6.00
C PRO A 145 -5.17 -4.98 5.94
N THR A 146 -6.34 -4.80 5.32
CA THR A 146 -7.38 -5.83 5.29
C THR A 146 -7.02 -6.98 4.36
N ASP A 147 -6.26 -6.69 3.31
CA ASP A 147 -5.77 -7.67 2.36
C ASP A 147 -4.61 -8.46 2.95
N ALA A 148 -3.74 -7.78 3.71
CA ALA A 148 -2.72 -8.44 4.51
C ALA A 148 -3.36 -9.38 5.55
N ALA A 149 -4.41 -8.92 6.25
CA ALA A 149 -5.15 -9.76 7.20
C ALA A 149 -5.76 -11.00 6.51
N ALA A 150 -6.30 -10.83 5.30
CA ALA A 150 -6.89 -11.93 4.55
C ALA A 150 -5.84 -12.97 4.11
N LEU A 151 -4.65 -12.53 3.68
CA LEU A 151 -3.54 -13.43 3.38
C LEU A 151 -3.00 -14.15 4.63
N ILE A 152 -2.83 -13.42 5.74
CA ILE A 152 -2.38 -14.01 7.02
C ILE A 152 -3.40 -15.04 7.52
N SER A 153 -4.70 -14.77 7.38
CA SER A 153 -5.78 -15.71 7.71
C SER A 153 -5.68 -17.04 6.95
N GLN A 154 -5.10 -17.00 5.75
CA GLN A 154 -4.87 -18.18 4.91
C GLN A 154 -3.48 -18.81 5.14
N GLY A 155 -2.74 -18.35 6.15
CA GLY A 155 -1.43 -18.88 6.55
C GLY A 155 -0.28 -18.42 5.66
N PHE A 156 -0.37 -17.25 5.03
CA PHE A 156 0.72 -16.67 4.24
C PHE A 156 1.46 -15.57 5.00
N ALA A 157 2.79 -15.55 4.91
CA ALA A 157 3.59 -14.38 5.26
C ALA A 157 3.24 -13.20 4.32
N ALA A 158 2.61 -12.15 4.85
CA ALA A 158 2.09 -11.05 4.04
C ALA A 158 2.47 -9.65 4.54
N ILE A 159 2.66 -8.75 3.58
CA ILE A 159 2.85 -7.30 3.78
C ILE A 159 1.73 -6.56 3.05
N GLY A 160 0.99 -5.73 3.80
CA GLY A 160 0.11 -4.72 3.25
C GLY A 160 0.83 -3.40 3.05
N LYS A 161 0.82 -2.86 1.84
CA LYS A 161 1.29 -1.50 1.56
C LYS A 161 0.22 -0.46 1.92
N PRO A 162 0.59 0.77 2.33
CA PRO A 162 -0.40 1.81 2.63
C PRO A 162 -1.09 2.39 1.38
N SER A 163 -0.49 2.21 0.20
CA SER A 163 -1.09 2.47 -1.12
C SER A 163 -0.30 1.73 -2.21
N CYS A 164 -0.88 1.58 -3.41
CA CYS A 164 -0.17 1.06 -4.60
C CYS A 164 1.15 1.81 -4.91
N SER A 165 1.23 3.10 -4.62
CA SER A 165 2.32 4.00 -5.04
C SER A 165 3.44 4.24 -4.03
N SER A 166 3.32 3.72 -2.79
CA SER A 166 4.24 4.03 -1.69
C SER A 166 4.68 2.79 -0.90
N GLY A 167 5.80 2.89 -0.16
CA GLY A 167 6.29 1.82 0.71
C GLY A 167 7.30 0.85 0.07
N ASP A 168 7.61 0.99 -1.22
CA ASP A 168 8.52 0.08 -1.94
C ASP A 168 9.92 0.00 -1.31
N GLU A 169 10.45 1.12 -0.79
CA GLU A 169 11.76 1.16 -0.12
C GLU A 169 11.79 0.33 1.16
N MET A 170 10.74 0.42 2.00
CA MET A 170 10.62 -0.37 3.22
C MET A 170 10.42 -1.85 2.88
N VAL A 171 9.63 -2.15 1.86
CA VAL A 171 9.46 -3.52 1.36
C VAL A 171 10.80 -4.11 0.94
N VAL A 172 11.59 -3.38 0.14
CA VAL A 172 12.93 -3.82 -0.28
C VAL A 172 13.85 -4.02 0.92
N ALA A 173 13.78 -3.15 1.93
CA ALA A 173 14.56 -3.31 3.16
C ALA A 173 14.17 -4.60 3.91
N ILE A 174 12.88 -4.91 4.03
CA ILE A 174 12.40 -6.16 4.62
C ILE A 174 12.84 -7.37 3.79
N VAL A 175 12.68 -7.33 2.47
CA VAL A 175 13.11 -8.43 1.57
C VAL A 175 14.60 -8.73 1.73
N ARG A 176 15.46 -7.71 1.83
CA ARG A 176 16.91 -7.90 2.06
C ARG A 176 17.21 -8.54 3.42
N LYS A 177 16.41 -8.24 4.44
CA LYS A 177 16.56 -8.78 5.80
C LYS A 177 16.05 -10.22 5.90
N VAL A 178 14.84 -10.48 5.41
CA VAL A 178 14.13 -11.77 5.50
C VAL A 178 14.68 -12.78 4.50
N LYS A 179 15.23 -12.32 3.36
CA LYS A 179 15.75 -13.14 2.26
C LYS A 179 14.75 -14.23 1.84
N PRO A 180 13.53 -13.86 1.44
CA PRO A 180 12.50 -14.82 1.06
C PRO A 180 12.94 -15.61 -0.18
N SER A 181 12.49 -16.87 -0.27
CA SER A 181 12.72 -17.72 -1.45
C SER A 181 12.06 -17.17 -2.72
N MET A 182 10.92 -16.50 -2.55
CA MET A 182 10.15 -15.85 -3.60
C MET A 182 9.31 -14.71 -3.02
N VAL A 183 9.05 -13.69 -3.82
CA VAL A 183 8.05 -12.67 -3.51
C VAL A 183 6.90 -12.75 -4.52
N VAL A 184 5.67 -12.74 -4.00
CA VAL A 184 4.45 -12.68 -4.80
C VAL A 184 3.80 -11.33 -4.57
N VAL A 185 3.72 -10.50 -5.61
CA VAL A 185 2.97 -9.25 -5.58
C VAL A 185 1.55 -9.53 -6.06
N VAL A 186 0.57 -9.27 -5.20
CA VAL A 186 -0.86 -9.41 -5.49
C VAL A 186 -1.39 -8.03 -5.87
N SER A 187 -1.76 -7.87 -7.13
CA SER A 187 -2.28 -6.61 -7.67
C SER A 187 -3.80 -6.53 -7.52
N ASP A 188 -4.31 -5.36 -7.15
CA ASP A 188 -5.73 -5.05 -7.28
C ASP A 188 -6.14 -5.05 -8.76
N VAL A 189 -7.34 -5.57 -9.02
CA VAL A 189 -8.01 -5.54 -10.32
C VAL A 189 -8.81 -4.24 -10.42
N ASP A 190 -8.10 -3.16 -10.72
CA ASP A 190 -8.70 -1.85 -10.96
C ASP A 190 -8.73 -1.54 -12.47
N HIS A 191 -9.94 -1.51 -13.03
CA HIS A 191 -10.18 -1.01 -14.38
C HIS A 191 -11.06 0.25 -14.31
N HIS A 192 -10.45 1.40 -14.57
CA HIS A 192 -11.24 2.59 -14.91
C HIS A 192 -11.67 2.49 -16.38
N ALA A 193 -12.97 2.63 -16.65
CA ALA A 193 -13.50 2.63 -18.02
C ALA A 193 -12.98 3.87 -18.77
N GLY A 194 -12.37 3.65 -19.94
CA GLY A 194 -11.83 4.69 -20.83
C GLY A 194 -10.29 4.71 -20.87
N LYS A 195 -9.71 4.81 -22.06
CA LYS A 195 -8.28 5.12 -22.21
C LYS A 195 -8.09 6.58 -21.82
N CYS A 196 -7.23 6.82 -20.83
CA CYS A 196 -6.68 8.15 -20.61
C CYS A 196 -5.92 8.64 -21.85
N ASN A 197 -5.79 9.96 -22.02
CA ASN A 197 -5.01 10.56 -23.11
C ASN A 197 -3.48 10.31 -22.99
N PHE A 198 -3.03 9.56 -21.98
CA PHE A 198 -1.62 9.30 -21.65
C PHE A 198 -1.26 7.80 -21.72
N CYS A 199 -2.12 7.01 -22.35
CA CYS A 199 -2.17 5.56 -22.24
C CYS A 199 -1.35 4.84 -23.34
N ASP A 200 -0.12 5.30 -23.60
CA ASP A 200 0.82 4.65 -24.53
C ASP A 200 1.63 3.50 -23.88
N ARG A 201 1.38 3.20 -22.60
CA ARG A 201 2.03 2.11 -21.87
C ARG A 201 1.01 1.04 -21.48
N ASP A 202 1.44 -0.23 -21.45
CA ASP A 202 0.62 -1.39 -21.06
C ASP A 202 -0.03 -1.23 -19.66
N PHE A 203 0.56 -0.42 -18.78
CA PHE A 203 0.10 -0.17 -17.41
C PHE A 203 0.17 1.33 -17.09
N CYS A 204 -0.97 2.03 -17.16
CA CYS A 204 -1.06 3.44 -16.82
C CYS A 204 -1.47 3.65 -15.36
N GLN A 205 -0.72 4.48 -14.61
CA GLN A 205 -1.02 4.86 -13.22
C GLN A 205 -2.44 5.42 -13.02
N HIS A 206 -3.07 5.95 -14.06
CA HIS A 206 -4.43 6.51 -13.99
C HIS A 206 -5.53 5.48 -14.33
N CYS A 207 -5.27 4.56 -15.26
CA CYS A 207 -6.30 3.62 -15.71
C CYS A 207 -6.29 2.32 -14.92
N ARG A 208 -5.10 1.91 -14.48
CA ARG A 208 -4.84 0.65 -13.78
C ARG A 208 -3.83 0.89 -12.65
N PRO A 209 -4.18 1.68 -11.63
CA PRO A 209 -3.28 2.05 -10.55
C PRO A 209 -2.74 0.83 -9.80
N GLY A 210 -3.58 -0.19 -9.55
CA GLY A 210 -3.17 -1.46 -8.94
C GLY A 210 -2.03 -2.15 -9.71
N GLN A 211 -2.24 -2.39 -11.00
CA GLN A 211 -1.24 -3.02 -11.88
C GLN A 211 0.04 -2.18 -11.98
N TYR A 212 -0.08 -0.86 -12.12
CA TYR A 212 1.07 0.04 -12.14
C TYR A 212 1.88 -0.03 -10.84
N GLY A 213 1.21 -0.03 -9.69
CA GLY A 213 1.84 -0.18 -8.38
C GLY A 213 2.52 -1.53 -8.21
N ALA A 214 1.87 -2.61 -8.66
CA ALA A 214 2.42 -3.96 -8.61
C ALA A 214 3.68 -4.10 -9.47
N GLU A 215 3.69 -3.56 -10.69
CA GLU A 215 4.85 -3.52 -11.58
C GLU A 215 6.02 -2.73 -10.98
N LYS A 216 5.72 -1.58 -10.35
CA LYS A 216 6.74 -0.77 -9.66
C LYS A 216 7.37 -1.54 -8.50
N THR A 217 6.55 -2.18 -7.67
CA THR A 217 7.01 -3.02 -6.56
C THR A 217 7.83 -4.22 -7.07
N ALA A 218 7.34 -4.92 -8.09
CA ALA A 218 8.02 -6.08 -8.66
C ALA A 218 9.41 -5.71 -9.19
N ARG A 219 9.53 -4.57 -9.90
CA ARG A 219 10.81 -4.05 -10.37
C ARG A 219 11.78 -3.73 -9.25
N ALA A 220 11.31 -3.06 -8.19
CA ALA A 220 12.14 -2.71 -7.04
C ALA A 220 12.68 -3.96 -6.32
N ILE A 221 11.85 -5.00 -6.20
CA ILE A 221 12.20 -6.26 -5.55
C ILE A 221 13.10 -7.12 -6.42
N HIS A 222 12.81 -7.23 -7.72
CA HIS A 222 13.66 -7.97 -8.67
C HIS A 222 15.09 -7.42 -8.69
N ALA A 223 15.28 -6.10 -8.52
CA ALA A 223 16.59 -5.48 -8.41
C ALA A 223 17.42 -5.97 -7.19
N THR A 224 16.80 -6.67 -6.24
CA THR A 224 17.49 -7.32 -5.11
C THR A 224 17.99 -8.74 -5.42
N GLY A 225 17.63 -9.30 -6.59
CA GLY A 225 17.99 -10.66 -7.01
C GLY A 225 17.00 -11.75 -6.55
N VAL A 226 15.92 -11.36 -5.86
CA VAL A 226 14.87 -12.29 -5.42
C VAL A 226 13.92 -12.60 -6.58
N VAL A 227 13.44 -13.85 -6.63
CA VAL A 227 12.43 -14.28 -7.61
C VAL A 227 11.11 -13.59 -7.33
N VAL A 228 10.50 -12.98 -8.36
CA VAL A 228 9.22 -12.26 -8.24
C VAL A 228 8.17 -12.88 -9.16
N LYS A 229 6.94 -12.99 -8.65
CA LYS A 229 5.73 -13.21 -9.46
C LYS A 229 4.72 -12.11 -9.18
N VAL A 230 3.94 -11.74 -10.18
CA VAL A 230 2.82 -10.80 -10.04
C VAL A 230 1.54 -11.54 -10.40
N VAL A 231 0.58 -11.56 -9.49
CA VAL A 231 -0.70 -12.24 -9.65
C VAL A 231 -1.86 -11.28 -9.42
N GLU A 232 -3.02 -11.62 -9.98
CA GLU A 232 -4.26 -10.89 -9.80
C GLU A 232 -5.34 -11.81 -9.23
N PRO A 233 -6.18 -11.32 -8.30
CA PRO A 233 -7.37 -12.03 -7.88
C PRO A 233 -8.31 -12.37 -9.04
N ILE A 234 -8.86 -13.59 -9.05
CA ILE A 234 -9.77 -14.03 -10.11
C ILE A 234 -11.21 -13.62 -9.79
N ASN A 235 -11.86 -12.90 -10.71
CA ASN A 235 -13.25 -12.42 -10.56
C ASN A 235 -13.50 -11.62 -9.28
N ALA A 236 -12.48 -10.93 -8.79
CA ALA A 236 -12.53 -10.11 -7.58
C ALA A 236 -11.66 -8.87 -7.79
N LYS A 237 -12.02 -7.79 -7.10
CA LYS A 237 -11.26 -6.55 -7.09
C LYS A 237 -9.95 -6.71 -6.35
N ASP A 238 -10.01 -7.30 -5.16
CA ASP A 238 -8.89 -7.43 -4.24
C ASP A 238 -8.81 -8.85 -3.67
N ILE A 239 -7.69 -9.18 -3.03
CA ILE A 239 -7.43 -10.56 -2.54
C ILE A 239 -8.40 -10.96 -1.43
N ARG A 240 -8.79 -10.00 -0.58
CA ARG A 240 -9.78 -10.25 0.48
C ARG A 240 -11.14 -10.58 -0.11
N GLN A 241 -11.60 -9.81 -1.09
CA GLN A 241 -12.85 -10.10 -1.79
C GLN A 241 -12.80 -11.46 -2.47
N TRP A 242 -11.65 -11.87 -3.01
CA TRP A 242 -11.51 -13.18 -3.62
C TRP A 242 -11.69 -14.32 -2.61
N PHE A 243 -11.05 -14.23 -1.44
CA PHE A 243 -11.26 -15.20 -0.35
C PHE A 243 -12.70 -15.18 0.18
N ASN A 244 -13.32 -14.01 0.32
CA ASN A 244 -14.72 -13.90 0.75
C ASN A 244 -15.71 -14.51 -0.26
N LYS A 245 -15.31 -14.66 -1.53
CA LYS A 245 -16.08 -15.38 -2.57
C LYS A 245 -15.81 -16.89 -2.59
N GLY A 246 -15.04 -17.42 -1.64
CA GLY A 246 -14.77 -18.86 -1.50
C GLY A 246 -13.46 -19.33 -2.12
N ALA A 247 -12.56 -18.42 -2.52
CA ALA A 247 -11.21 -18.82 -2.88
C ALA A 247 -10.46 -19.38 -1.67
N THR A 248 -9.47 -20.24 -1.90
CA THR A 248 -8.71 -20.92 -0.85
C THR A 248 -7.21 -20.65 -0.97
N ALA A 249 -6.48 -20.86 0.12
CA ALA A 249 -5.01 -20.86 0.10
C ALA A 249 -4.43 -21.76 -1.01
N ALA A 250 -5.02 -22.95 -1.22
CA ALA A 250 -4.61 -23.86 -2.29
C ALA A 250 -4.84 -23.26 -3.68
N GLY A 251 -5.97 -22.57 -3.89
CA GLY A 251 -6.27 -21.88 -5.14
C GLY A 251 -5.28 -20.76 -5.45
N LEU A 252 -4.90 -19.95 -4.46
CA LEU A 252 -3.86 -18.93 -4.64
C LEU A 252 -2.51 -19.55 -4.96
N ARG A 253 -2.10 -20.63 -4.26
CA ARG A 253 -0.84 -21.34 -4.54
C ARG A 253 -0.82 -21.88 -5.97
N MET A 254 -1.91 -22.49 -6.43
CA MET A 254 -2.03 -22.96 -7.81
C MET A 254 -1.91 -21.81 -8.83
N LEU A 255 -2.53 -20.67 -8.56
CA LEU A 255 -2.40 -19.48 -9.41
C LEU A 255 -0.93 -19.03 -9.47
N VAL A 256 -0.27 -18.92 -8.32
CA VAL A 256 1.14 -18.55 -8.22
C VAL A 256 2.02 -19.54 -8.99
N ASP A 257 1.82 -20.84 -8.82
CA ASP A 257 2.62 -21.88 -9.47
C ASP A 257 2.52 -21.81 -11.00
N ASN A 258 1.31 -21.56 -11.52
CA ASN A 258 1.04 -21.44 -12.95
C ASN A 258 1.35 -20.04 -13.53
N THR A 259 1.66 -19.07 -12.67
CA THR A 259 2.08 -17.73 -13.11
C THR A 259 3.55 -17.74 -13.49
N LEU A 260 3.88 -17.16 -14.65
CA LEU A 260 5.25 -17.01 -15.10
C LEU A 260 6.06 -16.11 -14.16
N LEU A 261 7.37 -16.32 -14.11
CA LEU A 261 8.26 -15.40 -13.41
C LEU A 261 8.12 -14.00 -14.00
N TRP A 262 8.01 -13.01 -13.11
CA TRP A 262 8.05 -11.62 -13.54
C TRP A 262 9.44 -11.33 -14.09
N THR A 263 9.48 -10.71 -15.27
CA THR A 263 10.71 -10.24 -15.89
C THR A 263 10.55 -8.76 -16.22
N PRO A 264 11.60 -7.94 -16.05
CA PRO A 264 11.54 -6.54 -16.46
C PRO A 264 11.28 -6.48 -17.97
N ARG A 265 10.14 -5.90 -18.36
CA ARG A 265 9.96 -5.50 -19.76
C ARG A 265 10.98 -4.41 -20.08
N TYR A 266 11.73 -4.58 -21.17
CA TYR A 266 12.64 -3.55 -21.69
C TYR A 266 11.80 -2.28 -21.92
N THR A 267 12.16 -1.21 -21.22
CA THR A 267 11.69 0.16 -21.50
C THR A 267 12.60 0.79 -22.53
#